data_AF-A0A535CYX2-F1
#
_entry.id   AF-A0A535CYX2-F1
#
_cell.length_a   1.000
_cell.length_b   1.000
_cell.length_c   1.000
_cell.angle_alpha   90.00
_cell.angle_beta   90.00
_cell.angle_gamma   90.00
#
_symmetry.space_group_name_H-M   'P 1'
#
loop_
_entity.id
_entity.type
_entity.pdbx_description
1 polymer ?
#
loop_
_entity_poly.entity_id
_entity_poly.type
_entity_poly.pdbx_seq_one_letter_code
_entity_poly.pdbx_strand_id
1 'polypeptide(L)'
;MSLSTFFEPSHLLQTIVVALSIFNLVTFLWLAITVWLNGNRHTSIARLGVVGLSFSALFFFIHALLVSSSLKQAPGLVSLDFLWRLLWLPAIGVPYIWFAIGLHYAALINKGWRQRRPLLLLGSGMLGLLILVLLILHESTFTFTGTLRLLTYSDLFDDTGAGLFSSTI
;
A
#
# COMPACT_ATOMS: atom_id res chain seq x y z
N MET A 1 -18.78 24.58 -6.26
CA MET A 1 -17.32 24.81 -6.26
C MET A 1 -17.00 25.75 -7.42
N SER A 2 -16.26 26.82 -7.18
CA SER A 2 -15.84 27.74 -8.26
C SER A 2 -14.65 27.14 -9.01
N LEU A 3 -14.47 27.50 -10.29
CA LEU A 3 -13.30 27.09 -11.07
C LEU A 3 -11.97 27.50 -10.41
N SER A 4 -11.97 28.59 -9.62
CA SER A 4 -10.80 29.04 -8.86
C SER A 4 -10.35 28.04 -7.78
N THR A 5 -11.27 27.41 -7.05
CA THR A 5 -10.92 26.34 -6.08
C THR A 5 -10.32 25.09 -6.73
N PHE A 6 -10.60 24.86 -8.02
CA PHE A 6 -9.99 23.74 -8.75
C PHE A 6 -8.52 23.97 -9.07
N PHE A 7 -8.04 25.21 -9.16
CA PHE A 7 -6.65 25.51 -9.50
C PHE A 7 -5.71 25.56 -8.28
N GLU A 8 -6.22 25.34 -7.07
CA GLU A 8 -5.35 25.15 -5.93
C GLU A 8 -4.52 23.87 -6.11
N PRO A 9 -3.18 23.93 -5.99
CA PRO A 9 -2.30 22.78 -6.26
C PRO A 9 -2.65 21.54 -5.42
N SER A 10 -3.08 21.74 -4.18
CA SER A 10 -3.51 20.69 -3.26
C SER A 10 -4.76 19.96 -3.76
N HIS A 11 -5.76 20.70 -4.24
CA HIS A 11 -7.01 20.14 -4.77
C HIS A 11 -6.81 19.44 -6.12
N LEU A 12 -5.95 19.98 -7.00
CA LEU A 12 -5.54 19.31 -8.23
C LEU A 12 -4.84 17.98 -7.93
N LEU A 13 -3.85 17.99 -7.05
CA LEU A 13 -3.09 16.80 -6.68
C LEU A 13 -4.02 15.74 -6.07
N GLN A 14 -4.88 16.13 -5.12
CA GLN A 14 -5.85 15.23 -4.52
C GLN A 14 -6.76 14.59 -5.57
N THR A 15 -7.26 15.38 -6.52
CA THR A 15 -8.14 14.91 -7.60
C THR A 15 -7.41 13.93 -8.53
N ILE A 16 -6.18 14.25 -8.93
CA ILE A 16 -5.34 13.38 -9.76
C ILE A 16 -5.04 12.06 -9.03
N VAL A 17 -4.66 12.11 -7.76
CA VAL A 17 -4.35 10.92 -6.95
C VAL A 17 -5.59 10.03 -6.80
N VAL A 18 -6.76 10.61 -6.54
CA VAL A 18 -8.02 9.85 -6.47
C VAL A 18 -8.38 9.24 -7.83
N ALA A 19 -8.27 10.01 -8.92
CA ALA A 19 -8.55 9.52 -10.26
C ALA A 19 -7.64 8.35 -10.65
N LEU A 20 -6.34 8.46 -10.39
CA LEU A 20 -5.37 7.38 -10.61
C LEU A 20 -5.68 6.16 -9.73
N SER A 21 -6.11 6.37 -8.49
CA SER A 21 -6.50 5.28 -7.59
C SER A 21 -7.72 4.54 -8.13
N ILE A 22 -8.76 5.25 -8.59
CA ILE A 22 -9.96 4.65 -9.19
C ILE A 22 -9.61 3.90 -10.48
N PHE A 23 -8.80 4.50 -11.35
CA PHE A 23 -8.34 3.84 -12.56
C PHE A 23 -7.64 2.51 -12.23
N ASN A 24 -6.66 2.53 -11.33
CA ASN A 24 -5.94 1.34 -10.91
C ASN A 24 -6.87 0.30 -10.27
N LEU A 25 -7.79 0.71 -9.41
CA LEU A 25 -8.81 -0.17 -8.83
C LEU A 25 -9.57 -0.94 -9.92
N VAL A 26 -10.10 -0.22 -10.92
CA VAL A 26 -10.86 -0.83 -12.02
C VAL A 26 -9.97 -1.75 -12.83
N THR A 27 -8.75 -1.33 -13.17
CA THR A 27 -7.80 -2.14 -13.92
C THR A 27 -7.44 -3.43 -13.20
N PHE A 28 -7.11 -3.37 -11.91
CA PHE A 28 -6.75 -4.57 -11.13
C PHE A 28 -7.94 -5.50 -10.93
N LEU A 29 -9.15 -4.97 -10.71
CA LEU A 29 -10.35 -5.77 -10.61
C LEU A 29 -10.67 -6.47 -11.94
N TRP A 30 -10.56 -5.74 -13.05
CA TRP A 30 -10.70 -6.30 -14.39
C TRP A 30 -9.66 -7.39 -14.67
N LEU A 31 -8.39 -7.18 -14.31
CA LEU A 31 -7.34 -8.19 -14.41
C LEU A 31 -7.64 -9.42 -13.54
N ALA A 32 -8.09 -9.24 -12.30
CA ALA A 32 -8.44 -10.35 -11.42
C ALA A 32 -9.57 -11.21 -12.01
N ILE A 33 -10.62 -10.56 -12.52
CA ILE A 33 -11.77 -11.22 -13.15
C ILE A 33 -11.34 -11.94 -14.43
N THR A 34 -10.57 -11.29 -15.30
CA THR A 34 -10.11 -11.90 -16.55
C THR A 34 -9.19 -13.09 -16.32
N VAL A 35 -8.24 -13.02 -15.39
CA VAL A 35 -7.38 -14.16 -15.02
C VAL A 35 -8.20 -15.28 -14.38
N TRP A 36 -9.22 -14.97 -13.58
CA TRP A 36 -10.09 -15.97 -12.97
C TRP A 36 -11.00 -16.69 -13.96
N LEU A 37 -11.53 -15.96 -14.95
CA LEU A 37 -12.44 -16.49 -15.96
C LEU A 37 -11.71 -17.21 -17.09
N ASN A 38 -10.60 -16.65 -17.58
CA ASN A 38 -9.84 -17.18 -18.72
C ASN A 38 -8.68 -18.10 -18.31
N GLY A 39 -8.22 -18.02 -17.07
CA GLY A 39 -7.10 -18.81 -16.57
C GLY A 39 -7.48 -20.22 -16.16
N ASN A 40 -6.50 -21.12 -16.15
CA ASN A 40 -6.68 -22.47 -15.63
C ASN A 40 -6.75 -22.44 -14.09
N ARG A 41 -7.99 -22.52 -13.56
CA ARG A 41 -8.31 -22.47 -12.11
C ARG A 41 -7.61 -23.54 -11.28
N HIS A 42 -7.20 -24.66 -11.89
CA HIS A 42 -6.49 -25.72 -11.19
C HIS A 42 -5.05 -25.35 -10.85
N THR A 43 -4.44 -24.43 -11.60
CA THR A 43 -3.05 -24.02 -11.36
C THR A 43 -2.98 -23.11 -10.12
N SER A 44 -2.10 -23.46 -9.18
CA SER A 44 -1.93 -22.68 -7.94
C SER A 44 -1.38 -21.26 -8.21
N ILE A 45 -0.64 -21.07 -9.31
CA ILE A 45 -0.11 -19.75 -9.71
C ILE A 45 -1.23 -18.83 -10.20
N ALA A 46 -2.18 -19.33 -11.00
CA ALA A 46 -3.31 -18.49 -11.44
C ALA A 46 -4.15 -18.03 -10.23
N ARG A 47 -4.39 -18.92 -9.26
CA ARG A 47 -5.09 -18.57 -8.01
C ARG A 47 -4.33 -17.53 -7.19
N LEU A 48 -3.02 -17.68 -7.02
CA LEU A 48 -2.17 -16.69 -6.35
C LEU A 48 -2.19 -15.34 -7.07
N GLY A 49 -2.14 -15.34 -8.40
CA GLY A 49 -2.23 -14.14 -9.22
C GLY A 49 -3.57 -13.42 -9.02
N VAL A 50 -4.69 -14.14 -9.07
CA VAL A 50 -6.03 -13.56 -8.83
C VAL A 50 -6.11 -12.94 -7.43
N VAL A 51 -5.64 -13.65 -6.40
CA VAL A 51 -5.61 -13.13 -5.03
C VAL A 51 -4.75 -11.86 -4.94
N GLY A 52 -3.56 -11.85 -5.55
CA GLY A 52 -2.68 -10.68 -5.59
C GLY A 52 -3.33 -9.48 -6.29
N LEU A 53 -3.98 -9.70 -7.44
CA LEU A 53 -4.69 -8.66 -8.19
C LEU A 53 -5.90 -8.12 -7.40
N SER A 54 -6.64 -8.99 -6.71
CA SER A 54 -7.75 -8.59 -5.83
C SER A 54 -7.26 -7.78 -4.62
N PHE A 55 -6.12 -8.15 -4.02
CA PHE A 55 -5.52 -7.34 -2.95
C PHE A 55 -5.02 -5.98 -3.46
N SER A 56 -4.46 -5.91 -4.68
CA SER A 56 -4.11 -4.64 -5.31
C SER A 56 -5.34 -3.76 -5.54
N ALA A 57 -6.45 -4.34 -6.03
CA ALA A 57 -7.71 -3.61 -6.16
C ALA A 57 -8.19 -3.08 -4.80
N LEU A 58 -8.18 -3.93 -3.75
CA LEU A 58 -8.55 -3.52 -2.39
C LEU A 58 -7.67 -2.38 -1.86
N PHE A 59 -6.36 -2.42 -2.12
CA PHE A 59 -5.45 -1.33 -1.76
C PHE A 59 -5.89 0.00 -2.37
N PHE A 60 -6.11 0.04 -3.69
CA PHE A 60 -6.49 1.28 -4.38
C PHE A 60 -7.89 1.77 -3.99
N PHE A 61 -8.80 0.86 -3.65
CA PHE A 61 -10.11 1.23 -3.09
C PHE A 61 -9.97 1.95 -1.75
N ILE A 62 -9.24 1.35 -0.80
CA ILE A 62 -9.03 1.94 0.53
C ILE A 62 -8.23 3.25 0.42
N HIS A 63 -7.22 3.28 -0.45
CA HIS A 63 -6.42 4.47 -0.72
C HIS A 63 -7.28 5.62 -1.26
N ALA A 64 -8.18 5.37 -2.21
CA ALA A 64 -9.10 6.38 -2.73
C ALA A 64 -10.03 6.92 -1.62
N LEU A 65 -10.52 6.06 -0.72
CA LEU A 65 -11.33 6.47 0.43
C LEU A 65 -10.54 7.35 1.41
N LEU A 66 -9.30 6.98 1.73
CA LEU A 66 -8.44 7.76 2.62
C LEU A 66 -8.11 9.14 2.03
N VAL A 67 -7.74 9.22 0.76
CA VAL A 67 -7.38 10.49 0.10
C VAL A 67 -8.59 11.40 -0.11
N SER A 68 -9.78 10.84 -0.35
CA SER A 68 -11.01 11.64 -0.51
C SER A 68 -11.65 12.05 0.83
N SER A 69 -11.27 11.42 1.94
CA SER A 69 -11.80 11.75 3.26
C SER A 69 -11.26 13.07 3.79
N SER A 70 -12.13 13.88 4.41
CA SER A 70 -11.72 15.10 5.12
C SER A 70 -11.27 14.76 6.54
N LEU A 71 -10.15 15.30 7.02
CA LEU A 71 -9.71 15.14 8.42
C LEU A 71 -10.73 15.65 9.45
N LYS A 72 -11.71 16.46 9.02
CA LYS A 72 -12.77 17.02 9.87
C LYS A 72 -14.04 16.16 9.94
N GLN A 73 -14.07 14.99 9.30
CA GLN A 73 -15.28 14.17 9.24
C GLN A 73 -15.56 13.52 10.61
N ALA A 74 -16.75 13.82 11.15
CA ALA A 74 -17.38 13.18 12.31
C ALA A 74 -17.44 11.64 12.14
N PRO A 75 -17.58 10.85 13.23
CA PRO A 75 -17.39 9.39 13.20
C PRO A 75 -18.44 8.75 12.29
N GLY A 76 -18.05 8.45 11.05
CA GLY A 76 -18.81 7.55 10.18
C GLY A 76 -18.77 6.12 10.72
N LEU A 77 -19.51 5.22 10.08
CA LEU A 77 -19.56 3.80 10.46
C LEU A 77 -18.18 3.11 10.55
N VAL A 78 -17.15 3.67 9.91
CA VAL A 78 -15.79 3.14 9.85
C VAL A 78 -14.79 4.25 10.16
N SER A 79 -13.90 4.01 11.15
CA SER A 79 -12.82 4.95 11.51
C SER A 79 -11.76 5.05 10.41
N LEU A 80 -11.19 6.24 10.20
CA LEU A 80 -10.04 6.44 9.31
C LEU A 80 -8.83 5.59 9.70
N ASP A 81 -8.61 5.41 11.01
CA ASP A 81 -7.53 4.55 11.50
C ASP A 81 -7.80 3.07 11.18
N PHE A 82 -9.07 2.66 11.12
CA PHE A 82 -9.42 1.31 10.68
C PHE A 82 -9.09 1.12 9.19
N LEU A 83 -9.49 2.07 8.33
CA LEU A 83 -9.15 2.04 6.90
C LEU A 83 -7.63 2.04 6.69
N TRP A 84 -6.90 2.85 7.45
CA TRP A 84 -5.43 2.89 7.43
C TRP A 84 -4.81 1.55 7.78
N ARG A 85 -5.28 0.88 8.83
CA ARG A 85 -4.81 -0.47 9.22
C ARG A 85 -5.19 -1.51 8.17
N LEU A 86 -6.40 -1.43 7.62
CA LEU A 86 -6.87 -2.34 6.58
C LEU A 86 -6.01 -2.22 5.31
N LEU A 87 -5.47 -1.03 5.02
CA LEU A 87 -4.56 -0.79 3.90
C LEU A 87 -3.22 -1.55 4.04
N TRP A 88 -2.78 -1.83 5.27
CA TRP A 88 -1.49 -2.48 5.52
C TRP A 88 -1.48 -3.95 5.08
N LEU A 89 -2.64 -4.62 5.15
CA LEU A 89 -2.79 -6.00 4.69
C LEU A 89 -2.42 -6.17 3.20
N PRO A 90 -3.03 -5.45 2.25
CA PRO A 90 -2.61 -5.52 0.87
C PRO A 90 -1.24 -4.87 0.64
N ALA A 91 -0.86 -3.83 1.39
CA ALA A 91 0.45 -3.18 1.22
C ALA A 91 1.62 -4.15 1.45
N ILE A 92 1.48 -5.10 2.39
CA ILE A 92 2.49 -6.14 2.67
C ILE A 92 2.21 -7.41 1.86
N GLY A 93 0.94 -7.79 1.73
CA GLY A 93 0.52 -9.02 1.07
C GLY A 93 0.81 -9.04 -0.42
N VAL A 94 0.56 -7.93 -1.14
CA VAL A 94 0.77 -7.85 -2.60
C VAL A 94 2.24 -8.05 -2.97
N PRO A 95 3.22 -7.35 -2.37
CA PRO A 95 4.64 -7.62 -2.61
C PRO A 95 5.04 -9.07 -2.33
N TYR A 96 4.52 -9.67 -1.25
CA TYR A 96 4.81 -11.06 -0.94
C TYR A 96 4.27 -12.03 -2.00
N ILE A 97 3.04 -11.82 -2.49
CA ILE A 97 2.45 -12.63 -3.55
C ILE A 97 3.25 -12.48 -4.85
N TRP A 98 3.64 -11.26 -5.22
CA TRP A 98 4.46 -11.03 -6.42
C TRP A 98 5.85 -11.66 -6.29
N PHE A 99 6.47 -11.58 -5.12
CA PHE A 99 7.72 -12.27 -4.84
C PHE A 99 7.56 -13.80 -4.98
N ALA A 100 6.47 -14.37 -4.47
CA ALA A 100 6.21 -15.80 -4.58
C ALA A 100 6.00 -16.26 -6.03
N ILE A 101 5.29 -15.46 -6.83
CA ILE A 101 5.10 -15.70 -8.27
C ILE A 101 6.44 -15.57 -9.01
N GLY A 102 7.19 -14.50 -8.78
CA GLY A 102 8.50 -14.28 -9.40
C GLY A 102 9.50 -15.39 -9.08
N LEU A 103 9.56 -15.82 -7.81
CA LEU A 103 10.41 -16.92 -7.37
C LEU A 103 9.97 -18.26 -7.96
N HIS A 104 8.66 -18.47 -8.18
CA HIS A 104 8.17 -19.66 -8.89
C HIS A 104 8.73 -19.71 -10.32
N TYR A 105 8.66 -18.62 -11.08
CA TYR A 105 9.22 -18.55 -12.43
C TYR A 105 10.76 -18.60 -12.43
N ALA A 106 11.44 -17.99 -11.47
CA ALA A 106 12.89 -18.10 -11.34
C ALA A 106 13.36 -19.54 -11.05
N ALA A 107 12.61 -20.28 -10.21
CA ALA A 107 12.91 -21.67 -9.88
C ALA A 107 12.66 -22.65 -11.05
N LEU A 108 11.83 -22.28 -12.03
CA LEU A 108 11.66 -23.03 -13.28
C LEU A 108 12.91 -22.94 -14.17
N ILE A 109 13.59 -21.78 -14.14
CA ILE A 109 14.77 -21.52 -14.98
C ILE A 109 16.05 -22.08 -14.34
N ASN A 110 16.16 -22.06 -13.01
CA ASN A 110 17.39 -22.47 -12.33
C ASN A 110 17.15 -23.43 -11.15
N LYS A 111 17.76 -24.62 -11.24
CA LYS A 111 17.65 -25.71 -10.24
C LYS A 111 18.14 -25.30 -8.84
N GLY A 112 19.11 -24.38 -8.73
CA GLY A 112 19.59 -23.89 -7.43
C GLY A 112 18.54 -23.07 -6.68
N TRP A 113 17.70 -22.31 -7.40
CA TRP A 113 16.59 -21.56 -6.81
C TRP A 113 15.45 -22.48 -6.36
N ARG A 114 15.28 -23.65 -7.00
CA ARG A 114 14.29 -24.65 -6.59
C ARG A 114 14.54 -25.20 -5.18
N GLN A 115 15.81 -25.38 -4.79
CA GLN A 115 16.17 -25.83 -3.44
C GLN A 115 16.02 -24.73 -2.38
N ARG A 116 16.33 -23.47 -2.74
CA ARG A 116 16.22 -22.32 -1.82
C ARG A 116 14.82 -21.72 -1.74
N ARG A 117 13.92 -22.10 -2.65
CA ARG A 117 12.53 -21.61 -2.74
C ARG A 117 11.77 -21.64 -1.41
N PRO A 118 11.69 -22.77 -0.67
CA PRO A 118 10.93 -22.80 0.58
C PRO A 118 11.55 -21.87 1.64
N LEU A 119 12.88 -21.83 1.76
CA LEU A 119 13.60 -20.97 2.71
C LEU A 119 13.38 -19.48 2.43
N LEU A 120 13.44 -19.06 1.16
CA LEU A 120 13.23 -17.67 0.76
C LEU A 120 11.78 -17.22 0.97
N LEU A 121 10.80 -18.09 0.69
CA LEU A 121 9.38 -17.82 0.97
C LEU A 121 9.12 -17.73 2.47
N LEU A 122 9.71 -18.64 3.26
CA LEU A 122 9.56 -18.63 4.71
C LEU A 122 10.18 -17.35 5.29
N GLY A 123 11.39 -17.01 4.86
CA GLY A 123 12.09 -15.80 5.32
C GLY A 123 11.34 -14.52 4.99
N SER A 124 10.88 -14.35 3.75
CA SER A 124 10.12 -13.15 3.37
C SER A 124 8.73 -13.11 4.02
N GLY A 125 8.09 -14.27 4.18
CA GLY A 125 6.80 -14.38 4.88
C GLY A 125 6.91 -14.06 6.36
N MET A 126 7.94 -14.58 7.04
CA MET A 126 8.21 -14.26 8.45
C MET A 126 8.55 -12.79 8.65
N LEU A 127 9.32 -12.19 7.74
CA LEU A 127 9.64 -10.77 7.80
C LEU A 127 8.38 -9.90 7.60
N GLY A 128 7.56 -10.22 6.60
CA GLY A 128 6.28 -9.54 6.38
C GLY A 128 5.31 -9.69 7.55
N LEU A 129 5.22 -10.90 8.13
CA LEU A 129 4.39 -11.16 9.31
C LEU A 129 4.93 -10.45 10.55
N LEU A 130 6.24 -10.41 10.76
CA LEU A 130 6.87 -9.66 11.85
C LEU A 130 6.54 -8.18 11.74
N ILE A 131 6.68 -7.59 10.54
CA ILE A 131 6.29 -6.20 10.29
C ILE A 131 4.81 -6.01 10.62
N LEU A 132 3.93 -6.87 10.11
CA LEU A 132 2.49 -6.77 10.35
C LEU A 132 2.13 -6.89 11.84
N VAL A 133 2.79 -7.77 12.58
CA VAL A 133 2.62 -7.92 14.04
C VAL A 133 3.12 -6.68 14.78
N LEU A 134 4.31 -6.17 14.45
CA LEU A 134 4.85 -4.95 15.06
C LEU A 134 3.92 -3.76 14.85
N LEU A 135 3.38 -3.67 13.64
CA LEU A 135 2.42 -2.67 13.19
C LEU A 135 1.08 -2.75 13.95
N ILE A 136 0.57 -3.95 14.21
CA ILE A 136 -0.63 -4.17 15.05
C ILE A 136 -0.35 -3.85 16.52
N LEU A 137 0.83 -4.22 17.04
CA LEU A 137 1.19 -4.02 18.44
C LEU A 137 1.49 -2.53 18.76
N HIS A 138 2.04 -1.77 17.82
CA HIS A 138 2.31 -0.33 17.97
C HIS A 138 1.20 0.53 17.39
N GLU A 139 -0.05 0.14 17.66
CA GLU A 139 -1.24 0.79 17.11
C GLU A 139 -1.37 2.27 17.48
N SER A 140 -0.79 2.67 18.62
CA SER A 140 -0.83 4.05 19.13
C SER A 140 0.18 4.97 18.45
N THR A 141 1.20 4.41 17.80
CA THR A 141 2.31 5.17 17.20
C THR A 141 2.03 5.55 15.74
N PHE A 142 1.30 4.69 15.01
CA PHE A 142 1.04 4.86 13.58
C PHE A 142 -0.43 5.13 13.27
N THR A 143 -0.96 6.22 13.83
CA THR A 143 -2.29 6.71 13.44
C THR A 143 -2.22 7.42 12.09
N PHE A 144 -3.35 7.46 11.36
CA PHE A 144 -3.40 8.15 10.06
C PHE A 144 -3.06 9.63 10.22
N THR A 145 -3.62 10.27 11.25
CA THR A 145 -3.37 11.68 11.57
C THR A 145 -1.94 11.92 12.08
N GLY A 146 -1.39 11.00 12.88
CA GLY A 146 0.00 11.07 13.33
C GLY A 146 0.99 10.98 12.18
N THR A 147 0.73 10.08 11.23
CA THR A 147 1.58 9.90 10.04
C THR A 147 1.52 11.12 9.13
N LEU A 148 0.32 11.66 8.86
CA LEU A 148 0.17 12.90 8.09
C LEU A 148 0.86 14.08 8.78
N ARG A 149 0.73 14.21 10.11
CA ARG A 149 1.44 15.26 10.86
C ARG A 149 2.94 15.08 10.77
N LEU A 150 3.46 13.86 10.91
CA LEU A 150 4.89 13.59 10.80
C LEU A 150 5.40 13.98 9.41
N LEU A 151 4.70 13.62 8.33
CA LEU A 151 5.07 13.99 6.96
C LEU A 151 4.94 15.49 6.66
N THR A 152 3.96 16.17 7.27
CA THR A 152 3.70 17.60 7.03
C THR A 152 4.63 18.49 7.87
N TYR A 153 5.00 18.03 9.07
CA TYR A 153 5.84 18.78 10.01
C TYR A 153 7.29 18.29 10.06
N SER A 154 7.66 17.18 9.40
CA SER A 154 9.07 16.77 9.28
C SER A 154 9.90 17.83 8.56
N ASP A 155 9.32 18.51 7.58
CA ASP A 155 9.98 19.61 6.86
C ASP A 155 10.28 20.82 7.77
N LEU A 156 9.46 21.04 8.82
CA LEU A 156 9.70 22.12 9.79
C LEU A 156 10.85 21.82 10.78
N PHE A 157 11.24 20.55 10.92
CA PHE A 157 12.40 20.16 11.72
C PHE A 157 13.70 20.11 10.91
N ASP A 158 13.62 20.04 9.57
CA ASP A 158 14.78 20.18 8.67
C ASP A 158 15.20 21.65 8.49
N ASP A 159 14.32 22.61 8.83
CA ASP A 159 14.59 24.06 8.76
C ASP A 159 15.26 24.64 10.02
N THR A 160 15.45 23.84 11.08
CA THR A 160 16.41 24.19 12.12
C THR A 160 17.81 23.90 11.59
N GLY A 161 18.49 24.94 11.09
CA GLY A 161 19.85 24.94 10.60
C GLY A 161 20.88 24.33 11.57
N ALA A 162 20.89 23.01 11.67
CA ALA A 162 21.97 22.19 12.16
C ALA A 162 22.91 21.85 10.98
N GLY A 163 23.30 22.88 10.23
CA GLY A 163 24.59 22.82 9.58
C GLY A 163 25.62 22.61 10.68
N LEU A 164 26.52 21.64 10.50
CA LEU A 164 27.67 21.34 11.37
C LEU A 164 28.58 22.56 11.68
N PHE A 165 28.24 23.75 11.17
CA PHE A 165 28.95 25.02 11.28
C PHE A 165 28.02 26.23 11.55
N SER A 166 26.83 26.06 12.13
CA SER A 166 26.04 27.22 12.55
C SER A 166 26.65 27.85 13.80
N SER A 167 27.29 29.01 13.63
CA SER A 167 27.89 29.78 14.71
C SER A 167 26.81 30.39 15.58
N THR A 168 26.75 29.95 16.83
CA THR A 168 26.06 30.64 17.92
C THR A 168 26.74 31.98 18.16
N ILE A 169 26.03 33.06 17.82
CA ILE A 169 26.15 34.37 18.49
C ILE A 169 24.72 34.81 18.81
#